data_AF-A0A6A4WUV0-F1
#
_entry.id   AF-A0A6A4WUV0-F1
#
_cell.length_a   1.000
_cell.length_b   1.000
_cell.length_c   1.000
_cell.angle_alpha   90.00
_cell.angle_beta   90.00
_cell.angle_gamma   90.00
#
_symmetry.space_group_name_H-M   'P 1'
#
loop_
_entity.id
_entity.type
_entity.pdbx_description
1 polymer ?
#
loop_
_entity_poly.entity_id
_entity_poly.type
_entity_poly.pdbx_seq_one_letter_code
_entity_poly.pdbx_strand_id
1 'polypeptide(L)'
;MWNGIFPLLPPPGEYDHCIVMNTDSSRRGMGAWHGDEWWVMEWPRELQCDAAPSMTWLELIPVMVACLVWGERWGGRRVLIRSDNMGVVGVWGRGWSGSPLIMALLRQLLFWTALHGFAVSVEYVATKENGAADALSRHDLARFRRLRPQAAQCPVRPPSCVAEYLQDPSRGAHVLTGYRL
;
A
#
# COMPACT_ATOMS: atom_id res chain seq x y z
N MET A 1 31.28 -0.29 -6.38
CA MET A 1 30.63 -1.52 -6.88
C MET A 1 29.17 -1.44 -6.48
N TRP A 2 28.28 -1.26 -7.46
CA TRP A 2 26.83 -1.14 -7.24
C TRP A 2 26.25 -2.51 -6.88
N ASN A 3 25.48 -2.64 -5.79
CA ASN A 3 25.00 -3.91 -5.25
C ASN A 3 23.57 -4.29 -5.72
N GLY A 4 23.02 -3.62 -6.73
CA GLY A 4 21.71 -3.95 -7.27
C GLY A 4 20.52 -3.57 -6.39
N ILE A 5 20.75 -3.00 -5.20
CA ILE A 5 19.70 -2.43 -4.37
C ILE A 5 19.51 -1.01 -4.87
N PHE A 6 18.31 -0.65 -5.29
CA PHE A 6 17.95 0.69 -5.74
C PHE A 6 17.82 1.59 -4.51
N PRO A 7 18.82 2.40 -4.10
CA PRO A 7 18.57 3.39 -3.08
C PRO A 7 18.11 4.63 -3.86
N LEU A 8 16.80 4.78 -4.06
CA LEU A 8 16.29 6.05 -4.59
C LEU A 8 16.66 7.24 -3.68
N LEU A 9 17.18 6.99 -2.48
CA LEU A 9 17.41 7.97 -1.42
C LEU A 9 18.58 7.57 -0.48
N PRO A 10 19.14 8.54 0.29
CA PRO A 10 20.40 8.41 1.05
C PRO A 10 20.47 7.27 2.09
N PRO A 11 21.69 6.93 2.56
CA PRO A 11 21.94 5.78 3.43
C PRO A 11 21.13 5.82 4.74
N PRO A 12 20.90 4.65 5.38
CA PRO A 12 20.23 4.58 6.67
C PRO A 12 20.94 5.43 7.73
N GLY A 13 20.28 6.50 8.20
CA GLY A 13 20.80 7.40 9.23
C GLY A 13 20.36 8.86 9.09
N GLU A 14 19.92 9.29 7.91
CA GLU A 14 19.54 10.69 7.62
C GLU A 14 18.03 11.00 7.74
N TYR A 15 17.19 10.06 8.16
CA TYR A 15 15.74 10.29 8.31
C TYR A 15 15.38 10.53 9.77
N ASP A 16 14.94 11.75 10.07
CA ASP A 16 14.62 12.20 11.43
C ASP A 16 13.32 11.57 11.99
N HIS A 17 12.39 11.13 11.12
CA HIS A 17 11.08 10.63 11.52
C HIS A 17 10.63 9.42 10.70
N CYS A 18 10.41 8.28 11.36
CA CYS A 18 9.85 7.07 10.76
C CYS A 18 8.32 7.08 10.88
N ILE A 19 7.62 7.10 9.74
CA ILE A 19 6.17 6.90 9.68
C ILE A 19 5.91 5.40 9.63
N VAL A 20 4.99 4.90 10.45
CA VAL A 20 4.58 3.49 10.41
C VAL A 20 3.13 3.42 9.97
N MET A 21 2.87 2.64 8.93
CA MET A 21 1.53 2.35 8.46
C MET A 21 1.27 0.85 8.37
N ASN A 22 0.01 0.49 8.54
CA ASN A 22 -0.47 -0.88 8.43
C ASN A 22 -1.50 -0.94 7.32
N THR A 23 -1.36 -1.93 6.45
CA THR A 23 -2.25 -2.18 5.32
C THR A 23 -2.78 -3.61 5.39
N ASP A 24 -3.94 -3.85 4.81
CA ASP A 24 -4.49 -5.19 4.66
C ASP A 24 -5.49 -5.26 3.49
N SER A 25 -5.60 -6.44 2.90
CA SER A 25 -6.64 -6.78 1.94
C SER A 25 -7.41 -8.02 2.37
N SER A 26 -8.73 -7.99 2.18
CA SER A 26 -9.61 -9.15 2.34
C SER A 26 -10.39 -9.40 1.06
N ARG A 27 -11.23 -10.44 1.06
CA ARG A 27 -12.16 -10.70 -0.04
C ARG A 27 -13.14 -9.53 -0.28
N ARG A 28 -13.48 -8.76 0.75
CA ARG A 28 -14.46 -7.68 0.65
C ARG A 28 -13.84 -6.38 0.14
N GLY A 29 -12.65 -6.06 0.60
CA GLY A 29 -12.02 -4.78 0.31
C GLY A 29 -10.63 -4.68 0.91
N MET A 30 -10.19 -3.45 1.05
CA MET A 30 -8.86 -3.08 1.51
C MET A 30 -8.93 -1.89 2.44
N GLY A 31 -7.90 -1.72 3.25
CA GLY A 31 -7.75 -0.54 4.06
C GLY A 31 -6.35 -0.34 4.57
N ALA A 32 -6.08 0.87 5.04
CA ALA A 32 -4.86 1.18 5.74
C ALA A 32 -5.08 2.26 6.79
N TRP A 33 -4.15 2.31 7.74
CA TRP A 33 -4.09 3.38 8.73
C TRP A 33 -2.63 3.75 9.04
N HIS A 34 -2.41 5.02 9.37
CA HIS A 34 -1.16 5.55 9.92
C HIS A 34 -1.52 6.68 10.89
N GLY A 35 -0.90 6.73 12.07
CA GLY A 35 -1.33 7.70 13.09
C GLY A 35 -2.84 7.59 13.37
N ASP A 36 -3.55 8.71 13.41
CA ASP A 36 -5.02 8.78 13.53
C ASP A 36 -5.76 8.71 12.18
N GLU A 37 -5.06 8.86 11.05
CA GLU A 37 -5.63 8.79 9.72
C GLU A 37 -5.83 7.35 9.26
N TRP A 38 -6.92 7.13 8.52
CA TRP A 38 -7.27 5.83 7.97
C TRP A 38 -8.14 6.00 6.73
N TRP A 39 -8.13 4.99 5.87
CA TRP A 39 -9.02 4.91 4.73
C TRP A 39 -9.44 3.45 4.52
N VAL A 40 -10.55 3.26 3.82
CA VAL A 40 -11.11 1.95 3.49
C VAL A 40 -11.78 2.02 2.13
N MET A 41 -11.73 0.93 1.37
CA MET A 41 -12.34 0.84 0.04
C MET A 41 -12.79 -0.59 -0.25
N GLU A 42 -14.00 -0.76 -0.78
CA GLU A 42 -14.49 -2.07 -1.27
C GLU A 42 -13.82 -2.43 -2.60
N TRP A 43 -13.57 -3.71 -2.80
CA TRP A 43 -13.16 -4.21 -4.11
C TRP A 43 -14.34 -4.12 -5.09
N PRO A 44 -14.11 -3.83 -6.38
CA PRO A 44 -15.10 -4.10 -7.42
C PRO A 44 -15.55 -5.56 -7.36
N ARG A 45 -16.81 -5.81 -7.76
CA ARG A 45 -17.46 -7.13 -7.62
C ARG A 45 -16.66 -8.24 -8.32
N GLU A 46 -16.02 -7.89 -9.43
CA GLU A 46 -15.19 -8.75 -10.26
C GLU A 46 -13.94 -9.23 -9.51
N LEU A 47 -13.41 -8.42 -8.59
CA LEU A 47 -12.24 -8.74 -7.77
C LEU A 47 -12.60 -9.41 -6.43
N GLN A 48 -13.89 -9.56 -6.10
CA GLN A 48 -14.36 -10.28 -4.91
C GLN A 48 -14.54 -11.80 -5.14
N CYS A 49 -14.18 -12.30 -6.32
CA CYS A 49 -14.34 -13.71 -6.72
C CYS A 49 -13.00 -14.46 -6.74
N ASP A 50 -13.04 -15.78 -6.84
CA ASP A 50 -11.84 -16.64 -6.79
C ASP A 50 -10.94 -16.50 -8.04
N ALA A 51 -11.40 -15.79 -9.07
CA ALA A 51 -10.62 -15.44 -10.25
C ALA A 51 -9.85 -14.11 -10.11
N ALA A 52 -9.86 -13.49 -8.92
CA ALA A 52 -9.06 -12.32 -8.63
C ALA A 52 -7.57 -12.58 -8.92
N PRO A 53 -6.77 -11.53 -9.23
CA PRO A 53 -5.33 -11.67 -9.37
C PRO A 53 -4.68 -12.26 -8.11
N SER A 54 -3.39 -12.57 -8.20
CA SER A 54 -2.67 -13.18 -7.09
C SER A 54 -2.83 -12.41 -5.77
N MET A 55 -2.83 -13.13 -4.65
CA MET A 55 -2.96 -12.54 -3.31
C MET A 55 -1.94 -11.41 -3.04
N THR A 56 -0.71 -11.56 -3.53
CA THR A 56 0.31 -10.51 -3.42
C THR A 56 -0.04 -9.25 -4.20
N TRP A 57 -0.71 -9.37 -5.35
CA TRP A 57 -1.20 -8.20 -6.06
C TRP A 57 -2.30 -7.49 -5.25
N LEU A 58 -3.26 -8.25 -4.71
CA LEU A 58 -4.32 -7.71 -3.85
C LEU A 58 -3.77 -6.97 -2.63
N GLU A 59 -2.65 -7.45 -2.07
CA GLU A 59 -1.98 -6.83 -0.92
C GLU A 59 -1.07 -5.65 -1.29
N LEU A 60 -0.57 -5.58 -2.52
CA LEU A 60 0.21 -4.44 -3.02
C LEU A 60 -0.65 -3.22 -3.37
N ILE A 61 -1.91 -3.42 -3.72
CA ILE A 61 -2.83 -2.30 -4.01
C ILE A 61 -3.02 -1.41 -2.77
N PRO A 62 -3.34 -1.91 -1.56
CA PRO A 62 -3.42 -1.08 -0.36
C PRO A 62 -2.16 -0.24 -0.11
N VAL A 63 -1.00 -0.80 -0.39
CA VAL A 63 0.28 -0.08 -0.31
C VAL A 63 0.32 1.08 -1.29
N MET A 64 -0.05 0.84 -2.55
CA MET A 64 -0.12 1.88 -3.58
C MET A 64 -1.15 2.97 -3.24
N VAL A 65 -2.34 2.59 -2.76
CA VAL A 65 -3.36 3.55 -2.35
C VAL A 65 -2.86 4.39 -1.18
N ALA A 66 -2.23 3.80 -0.18
CA ALA A 66 -1.66 4.57 0.93
C ALA A 66 -0.59 5.57 0.46
N CYS A 67 0.27 5.18 -0.48
CA CYS A 67 1.23 6.08 -1.12
C CYS A 67 0.53 7.23 -1.87
N LEU A 68 -0.56 6.98 -2.59
CA LEU A 68 -1.32 8.04 -3.28
C LEU A 68 -2.01 8.99 -2.30
N VAL A 69 -2.57 8.46 -1.20
CA VAL A 69 -3.31 9.25 -0.21
C VAL A 69 -2.36 10.10 0.63
N TRP A 70 -1.19 9.58 0.99
CA TRP A 70 -0.33 10.19 2.00
C TRP A 70 1.08 10.58 1.51
N GLY A 71 1.54 10.04 0.38
CA GLY A 71 2.93 10.13 -0.08
C GLY A 71 3.44 11.53 -0.34
N GLU A 72 2.58 12.45 -0.81
CA GLU A 72 2.95 13.87 -0.97
C GLU A 72 3.44 14.53 0.33
N ARG A 73 2.98 14.03 1.48
CA ARG A 73 3.30 14.57 2.82
C ARG A 73 4.51 13.87 3.45
N TRP A 74 5.11 12.89 2.77
CA TRP A 74 6.18 12.05 3.29
C TRP A 74 7.58 12.47 2.85
N GLY A 75 7.71 13.53 2.05
CA GLY A 75 9.01 14.00 1.56
C GLY A 75 10.07 14.12 2.66
N GLY A 76 11.25 13.55 2.40
CA GLY A 76 12.37 13.49 3.33
C GLY A 76 12.19 12.52 4.50
N ARG A 77 11.17 11.65 4.50
CA ARG A 77 10.90 10.68 5.59
C ARG A 77 11.08 9.24 5.13
N ARG A 78 11.18 8.35 6.13
CA ARG A 78 11.08 6.90 5.94
C ARG A 78 9.70 6.42 6.35
N VAL A 79 9.12 5.56 5.53
CA VAL A 79 7.82 4.94 5.74
C VAL A 79 8.00 3.43 5.89
N LEU A 80 7.66 2.91 7.06
CA LEU A 80 7.57 1.49 7.34
C LEU A 80 6.15 1.01 7.08
N ILE A 81 6.02 0.09 6.12
CA ILE A 81 4.78 -0.56 5.75
C ILE A 81 4.74 -1.92 6.43
N ARG A 82 3.70 -2.14 7.23
CA ARG A 82 3.42 -3.42 7.84
C ARG A 82 2.29 -4.11 7.10
N SER A 83 2.62 -5.27 6.52
CA SER A 83 1.67 -6.16 5.85
C SER A 83 1.87 -7.57 6.40
N ASP A 84 0.80 -8.34 6.53
CA ASP A 84 0.88 -9.76 6.90
C ASP A 84 1.11 -10.68 5.69
N ASN A 85 1.32 -10.10 4.50
CA ASN A 85 1.60 -10.85 3.29
C ASN A 85 3.11 -10.88 2.99
N MET A 86 3.72 -12.05 3.20
CA MET A 86 5.14 -12.29 2.87
C MET A 86 5.47 -12.06 1.39
N GLY A 87 4.48 -12.16 0.50
CA GLY A 87 4.64 -11.84 -0.93
C GLY A 87 4.94 -10.36 -1.16
N VAL A 88 4.30 -9.44 -0.43
CA VAL A 88 4.58 -8.00 -0.51
C VAL A 88 6.01 -7.73 -0.05
N VAL A 89 6.40 -8.30 1.10
CA VAL A 89 7.77 -8.20 1.63
C VAL A 89 8.79 -8.73 0.61
N GLY A 90 8.51 -9.88 0.00
CA GLY A 90 9.39 -10.52 -0.98
C GLY A 90 9.47 -9.78 -2.32
N VAL A 91 8.38 -9.19 -2.80
CA VAL A 91 8.38 -8.36 -4.02
C VAL A 91 9.15 -7.06 -3.78
N TRP A 92 8.89 -6.40 -2.65
CA TRP A 92 9.60 -5.17 -2.30
C TRP A 92 11.10 -5.40 -2.11
N GLY A 93 11.47 -6.39 -1.29
CA GLY A 93 12.86 -6.70 -0.98
C GLY A 93 13.68 -7.14 -2.20
N ARG A 94 13.06 -7.82 -3.16
CA ARG A 94 13.73 -8.19 -4.42
C ARG A 94 13.75 -7.07 -5.46
N GLY A 95 12.83 -6.11 -5.37
CA GLY A 95 12.65 -5.08 -6.38
C GLY A 95 12.09 -5.61 -7.71
N TRP A 96 11.62 -6.86 -7.76
CA TRP A 96 11.11 -7.48 -8.99
C TRP A 96 10.12 -8.63 -8.73
N SER A 97 9.30 -8.95 -9.75
CA SER A 97 8.35 -10.06 -9.79
C SER A 97 8.20 -10.58 -11.23
N GLY A 98 7.90 -11.87 -11.40
CA GLY A 98 7.58 -12.45 -12.71
C GLY A 98 6.18 -12.09 -13.22
N SER A 99 5.30 -11.60 -12.34
CA SER A 99 3.95 -11.18 -12.73
C SER A 99 3.97 -9.77 -13.34
N PRO A 100 3.49 -9.58 -14.59
CA PRO A 100 3.42 -8.26 -15.22
C PRO A 100 2.59 -7.25 -14.42
N LEU A 101 1.48 -7.69 -13.81
CA LEU A 101 0.61 -6.83 -13.00
C LEU A 101 1.33 -6.34 -11.73
N ILE A 102 1.99 -7.25 -11.01
CA ILE A 102 2.78 -6.88 -9.82
C ILE A 102 3.92 -5.94 -10.21
N MET A 103 4.60 -6.19 -11.33
CA MET A 103 5.70 -5.35 -11.79
C MET A 103 5.25 -3.97 -12.23
N ALA A 104 4.09 -3.86 -12.88
CA ALA A 104 3.51 -2.56 -13.21
C ALA A 104 3.25 -1.74 -11.94
N LEU A 105 2.66 -2.35 -10.90
CA LEU A 105 2.45 -1.68 -9.61
C LEU A 105 3.75 -1.31 -8.93
N LEU A 106 4.73 -2.23 -8.86
CA LEU A 106 6.00 -1.99 -8.20
C LEU A 106 6.76 -0.83 -8.84
N ARG A 107 6.78 -0.74 -10.18
CA ARG A 107 7.39 0.39 -10.89
C ARG A 107 6.72 1.72 -10.56
N GLN A 108 5.38 1.73 -10.51
CA GLN A 108 4.62 2.93 -10.15
C GLN A 108 4.84 3.34 -8.69
N LEU A 109 4.92 2.37 -7.77
CA LEU A 109 5.29 2.61 -6.38
C LEU A 109 6.68 3.26 -6.28
N LEU A 110 7.69 2.65 -6.90
CA LEU A 110 9.06 3.17 -6.89
C LEU A 110 9.13 4.57 -7.49
N PHE A 111 8.46 4.78 -8.63
CA PHE A 111 8.36 6.09 -9.25
C PHE A 111 7.69 7.11 -8.33
N TRP A 112 6.59 6.76 -7.67
CA TRP A 112 5.89 7.65 -6.74
C TRP A 112 6.75 8.00 -5.52
N THR A 113 7.47 7.01 -4.97
CA THR A 113 8.42 7.25 -3.87
C THR A 113 9.56 8.18 -4.28
N ALA A 114 10.04 8.06 -5.53
CA ALA A 114 11.07 8.93 -6.08
C ALA A 114 10.54 10.35 -6.31
N LEU A 115 9.35 10.47 -6.91
CA LEU A 115 8.70 11.74 -7.26
C LEU A 115 8.46 12.60 -6.02
N HIS A 116 7.99 11.98 -4.93
CA HIS A 116 7.69 12.69 -3.67
C HIS A 116 8.83 12.60 -2.64
N GLY A 117 9.97 12.01 -2.99
CA GLY A 117 11.19 12.03 -2.19
C GLY A 117 11.07 11.35 -0.82
N PHE A 118 10.38 10.21 -0.72
CA PHE A 118 10.28 9.43 0.53
C PHE A 118 10.76 7.99 0.36
N ALA A 119 11.31 7.42 1.42
CA ALA A 119 11.84 6.06 1.40
C ALA A 119 10.81 5.08 1.96
N VAL A 120 10.62 3.94 1.32
CA VAL A 120 9.72 2.88 1.80
C VAL A 120 10.50 1.64 2.19
N SER A 121 10.13 1.06 3.33
CA SER A 121 10.52 -0.28 3.77
C SER A 121 9.26 -1.07 4.08
N VAL A 122 9.26 -2.37 3.75
CA VAL A 122 8.14 -3.28 4.06
C VAL A 122 8.62 -4.30 5.07
N GLU A 123 7.83 -4.49 6.13
CA GLU A 123 8.05 -5.48 7.18
C GLU A 123 6.82 -6.39 7.30
N TYR A 124 7.08 -7.68 7.55
CA TYR A 124 6.01 -8.61 7.89
C TYR A 124 5.49 -8.35 9.30
N VAL A 125 4.18 -8.29 9.45
CA VAL A 125 3.49 -8.31 10.76
C VAL A 125 2.58 -9.53 10.83
N ALA A 126 2.48 -10.18 11.98
CA ALA A 126 1.55 -11.31 12.11
C ALA A 126 0.09 -10.81 11.97
N THR A 127 -0.79 -11.55 11.29
CA THR A 127 -2.21 -11.19 11.11
C THR A 127 -2.91 -10.82 12.43
N LYS A 128 -2.59 -11.54 13.51
CA LYS A 128 -3.11 -11.26 14.88
C LYS A 128 -2.72 -9.86 15.40
N GLU A 129 -1.58 -9.35 14.98
CA GLU A 129 -1.05 -8.02 15.32
C GLU A 129 -1.49 -6.95 14.30
N ASN A 130 -1.97 -7.36 13.12
CA ASN A 130 -2.52 -6.47 12.08
C ASN A 130 -4.04 -6.24 12.20
N GLY A 131 -4.64 -6.56 13.35
CA GLY A 131 -6.10 -6.63 13.51
C GLY A 131 -6.89 -5.37 13.17
N ALA A 132 -6.27 -4.18 13.27
CA ALA A 132 -6.92 -2.93 12.88
C ALA A 132 -7.00 -2.78 11.35
N ALA A 133 -5.95 -3.13 10.61
CA ALA A 133 -6.00 -3.11 9.16
C ALA A 133 -6.91 -4.23 8.62
N ASP A 134 -6.87 -5.44 9.23
CA ASP A 134 -7.82 -6.53 8.93
C ASP A 134 -9.29 -6.14 9.18
N ALA A 135 -9.57 -5.36 10.23
CA ALA A 135 -10.90 -4.82 10.44
C ALA A 135 -11.31 -3.83 9.34
N LEU A 136 -10.39 -2.97 8.87
CA LEU A 136 -10.65 -2.07 7.74
C LEU A 136 -10.90 -2.84 6.45
N SER A 137 -10.03 -3.78 6.08
CA SER A 137 -10.17 -4.54 4.83
C SER A 137 -11.49 -5.31 4.75
N ARG A 138 -12.02 -5.77 5.89
CA ARG A 138 -13.33 -6.42 6.03
C ARG A 138 -14.52 -5.46 6.21
N HIS A 139 -14.26 -4.16 6.27
CA HIS A 139 -15.25 -3.11 6.55
C HIS A 139 -15.96 -3.28 7.90
N ASP A 140 -15.29 -3.88 8.89
CA ASP A 140 -15.75 -3.96 10.28
C ASP A 140 -15.31 -2.70 11.03
N LEU A 141 -15.98 -1.58 10.73
CA LEU A 141 -15.65 -0.29 11.33
C LEU A 141 -15.86 -0.28 12.84
N ALA A 142 -16.80 -1.08 13.35
CA ALA A 142 -17.02 -1.21 14.79
C ALA A 142 -15.80 -1.82 15.48
N ARG A 143 -15.22 -2.89 14.93
CA ARG A 143 -13.97 -3.48 15.43
C ARG A 143 -12.78 -2.56 15.25
N PHE A 144 -12.66 -1.90 14.10
CA PHE A 144 -11.59 -0.92 13.87
C PHE A 144 -11.61 0.19 14.94
N ARG A 145 -12.79 0.77 15.23
CA ARG A 145 -12.96 1.81 16.26
C ARG A 145 -12.61 1.34 17.66
N ARG A 146 -12.90 0.09 18.01
CA ARG A 146 -12.48 -0.50 19.30
C ARG A 146 -10.95 -0.64 19.38
N LEU A 147 -10.29 -1.02 18.28
CA LEU A 147 -8.83 -1.19 18.22
C LEU A 147 -8.08 0.14 18.11
N ARG A 148 -8.72 1.17 17.52
CA ARG A 148 -8.15 2.51 17.28
C ARG A 148 -9.15 3.61 17.72
N PRO A 149 -9.40 3.78 19.03
CA PRO A 149 -10.34 4.80 19.52
C PRO A 149 -9.91 6.24 19.18
N GLN A 150 -8.61 6.46 18.98
CA GLN A 150 -8.02 7.73 18.59
C GLN A 150 -8.11 8.03 17.09
N ALA A 151 -8.58 7.09 16.26
CA ALA A 151 -8.68 7.32 14.82
C ALA A 151 -9.63 8.49 14.51
N ALA A 152 -9.31 9.29 13.50
CA ALA A 152 -10.13 10.41 13.05
C ALA A 152 -11.57 9.97 12.77
N GLN A 153 -12.55 10.85 13.04
CA GLN A 153 -13.98 10.51 12.89
C GLN A 153 -14.37 10.16 11.46
N CYS A 154 -13.76 10.82 10.48
CA CYS A 154 -13.98 10.56 9.06
C CYS A 154 -12.77 9.86 8.44
N PRO A 155 -12.97 8.88 7.54
CA PRO A 155 -11.88 8.32 6.76
C PRO A 155 -11.37 9.35 5.74
N VAL A 156 -10.09 9.24 5.40
CA VAL A 156 -9.54 9.87 4.20
C VAL A 156 -10.13 9.15 2.98
N ARG A 157 -10.48 9.91 1.93
CA ARG A 157 -11.03 9.33 0.71
C ARG A 157 -9.90 8.95 -0.25
N PRO A 158 -9.80 7.67 -0.67
CA PRO A 158 -8.89 7.29 -1.75
C PRO A 158 -9.20 8.05 -3.04
N PRO A 159 -8.18 8.38 -3.86
CA PRO A 159 -8.39 9.02 -5.16
C PRO A 159 -9.27 8.18 -6.10
N SER A 160 -10.09 8.83 -6.93
CA SER A 160 -11.00 8.16 -7.86
C SER A 160 -10.29 7.31 -8.92
N CYS A 161 -9.04 7.65 -9.28
CA CYS A 161 -8.23 6.88 -10.22
C CYS A 161 -7.98 5.43 -9.75
N VAL A 162 -8.03 5.18 -8.44
CA VAL A 162 -7.94 3.82 -7.89
C VAL A 162 -9.13 2.98 -8.36
N ALA A 163 -10.35 3.52 -8.28
CA ALA A 163 -11.54 2.82 -8.75
C ALA A 163 -11.47 2.54 -10.26
N GLU A 164 -10.98 3.49 -11.07
CA GLU A 164 -10.79 3.31 -12.51
C GLU A 164 -9.77 2.20 -12.82
N TYR A 165 -8.62 2.20 -12.14
CA TYR A 165 -7.60 1.18 -12.33
C TYR A 165 -8.09 -0.23 -11.97
N LEU A 166 -8.90 -0.36 -10.91
CA LEU A 166 -9.39 -1.66 -10.45
C LEU A 166 -10.46 -2.27 -11.37
N GLN A 167 -11.14 -1.46 -12.20
CA GLN A 167 -12.07 -1.96 -13.22
C GLN A 167 -11.34 -2.69 -14.35
N ASP A 168 -10.15 -2.20 -14.72
CA ASP A 168 -9.32 -2.84 -15.72
C ASP A 168 -7.82 -2.63 -15.41
N PRO A 169 -7.22 -3.51 -14.59
CA PRO A 169 -5.80 -3.45 -14.27
C PRO A 169 -4.88 -3.60 -15.48
N SER A 170 -5.38 -4.12 -16.61
CA SER A 170 -4.60 -4.31 -17.84
C SER A 170 -4.33 -3.00 -18.60
N ARG A 171 -5.14 -1.96 -18.37
CA ARG A 171 -4.88 -0.60 -18.91
C ARG A 171 -3.57 -0.01 -18.41
N GLY A 172 -3.00 -0.59 -17.35
CA GLY A 172 -1.69 -0.27 -16.83
C GLY A 172 -1.74 0.67 -15.64
N ALA A 173 -0.79 0.49 -14.72
CA ALA A 173 -0.77 1.20 -13.45
C ALA A 173 -0.49 2.71 -13.55
N HIS A 174 -0.20 3.23 -14.75
CA HIS A 174 -0.04 4.66 -14.99
C HIS A 174 -1.30 5.48 -14.69
N VAL A 175 -2.49 4.86 -14.72
CA VAL A 175 -3.76 5.49 -14.31
C VAL A 175 -3.70 5.96 -12.85
N LEU A 176 -2.95 5.24 -12.00
CA LEU A 176 -2.86 5.54 -10.57
C LEU A 176 -2.09 6.83 -10.29
N THR A 177 -1.02 7.09 -11.04
CA THR A 177 -0.11 8.22 -10.80
C THR A 177 -0.25 9.34 -11.82
N GLY A 178 -0.83 9.05 -12.99
CA GLY A 178 -0.83 9.93 -14.16
C GLY A 178 0.42 9.83 -15.04
N TYR A 179 1.40 8.98 -14.70
CA TYR A 179 2.70 8.89 -15.39
C TYR A 179 2.91 7.54 -16.08
N ARG A 180 3.23 7.56 -17.38
CA ARG A 180 3.65 6.37 -18.13
C ARG A 180 5.14 6.12 -17.91
N LEU A 181 5.49 4.88 -17.57
CA LEU A 181 6.84 4.37 -17.34
C LEU A 181 7.21 3.34 -18.40
#